data_AF-A0A534ZW42-F1
#
_entry.id   AF-A0A534ZW42-F1
#
_cell.length_a   1.000
_cell.length_b   1.000
_cell.length_c   1.000
_cell.angle_alpha   90.00
_cell.angle_beta   90.00
_cell.angle_gamma   90.00
#
_symmetry.space_group_name_H-M   'P 1'
#
loop_
_entity.id
_entity.type
_entity.pdbx_description
1 polymer ?
#
loop_
_entity_poly.entity_id
_entity_poly.type
_entity_poly.pdbx_seq_one_letter_code
_entity_poly.pdbx_strand_id
1 'polypeptide(L)'
;MNPRLRSLLFAVCLAMGLMVGMAGAAVAGNPSGSGQPNASCEDSTLQPNGFSSGGFANADLHYAGNGDPSLNASSDTAVSQYDVACYQISLHH
;
A
#
# COMPACT_ATOMS: atom_id res chain seq x y z
N MET A 1 -13.79 -43.29 -9.97
CA MET A 1 -13.77 -41.86 -10.34
C MET A 1 -13.19 -41.71 -11.74
N ASN A 2 -13.90 -41.06 -12.66
CA ASN A 2 -13.52 -41.05 -14.09
C ASN A 2 -12.22 -40.28 -14.34
N PRO A 3 -11.26 -40.81 -15.12
CA PRO A 3 -9.97 -40.16 -15.37
C PRO A 3 -10.13 -38.81 -16.09
N ARG A 4 -11.15 -38.68 -16.94
CA ARG A 4 -11.50 -37.41 -17.60
C ARG A 4 -12.03 -36.36 -16.62
N LEU A 5 -12.80 -36.79 -15.61
CA LEU A 5 -13.31 -35.90 -14.56
C LEU A 5 -12.17 -35.41 -13.65
N ARG A 6 -11.20 -36.27 -13.33
CA ARG A 6 -9.98 -35.88 -12.60
C ARG A 6 -9.14 -34.85 -13.35
N SER A 7 -8.95 -35.04 -14.66
CA SER A 7 -8.18 -34.11 -15.49
C SER A 7 -8.87 -32.73 -15.60
N LEU A 8 -10.20 -32.73 -15.75
CA LEU A 8 -11.01 -31.51 -15.73
C LEU A 8 -10.90 -30.75 -14.41
N LEU A 9 -11.01 -31.45 -13.27
CA LEU A 9 -10.88 -30.83 -11.95
C LEU A 9 -9.48 -30.20 -11.75
N PHE A 10 -8.42 -30.89 -12.19
CA PHE A 10 -7.07 -30.34 -12.12
C PHE A 10 -6.90 -29.07 -12.96
N ALA A 11 -7.41 -29.07 -14.19
CA ALA A 11 -7.34 -27.91 -15.08
C ALA A 11 -8.08 -26.69 -14.50
N VAL A 12 -9.26 -26.90 -13.90
CA VAL A 12 -10.04 -25.83 -13.26
C VAL A 12 -9.30 -25.27 -12.04
N CYS A 13 -8.75 -26.13 -11.18
CA CYS A 13 -7.98 -25.68 -10.01
C CYS A 13 -6.72 -24.88 -10.42
N LEU A 14 -6.02 -25.33 -11.47
CA LEU A 14 -4.84 -24.64 -11.97
C LEU A 14 -5.19 -23.25 -12.54
N ALA A 15 -6.27 -23.17 -13.31
CA ALA A 15 -6.76 -21.90 -13.86
C ALA A 15 -7.17 -20.92 -12.75
N MET A 16 -7.85 -21.39 -11.69
CA MET A 16 -8.17 -20.55 -10.53
C MET A 16 -6.92 -20.09 -9.78
N GLY A 17 -5.93 -20.96 -9.58
CA GLY A 17 -4.67 -20.59 -8.93
C GLY A 17 -3.89 -19.51 -9.70
N LEU A 18 -3.86 -19.58 -11.03
CA LEU A 18 -3.22 -18.58 -11.89
C LEU A 18 -3.95 -17.23 -11.85
N MET A 19 -5.28 -17.23 -11.79
CA MET A 19 -6.08 -16.00 -11.67
C MET A 19 -5.83 -15.27 -10.35
N VAL A 20 -5.67 -16.02 -9.24
CA VAL A 20 -5.35 -15.44 -7.93
C VAL A 20 -3.90 -14.95 -7.90
N GLY A 21 -2.97 -15.65 -8.56
CA GLY A 21 -1.55 -15.22 -8.64
C GLY A 21 -1.32 -13.95 -9.46
N MET A 22 -2.20 -13.64 -10.42
CA MET A 22 -2.13 -12.40 -11.21
C MET A 22 -2.69 -11.17 -10.48
N ALA A 23 -3.51 -11.36 -9.44
CA ALA A 23 -3.78 -10.30 -8.48
C ALA A 23 -2.50 -10.13 -7.66
N GLY A 24 -1.56 -9.34 -8.21
CA GLY A 24 -0.22 -9.17 -7.67
C GLY A 24 -0.27 -8.98 -6.16
N ALA A 25 0.63 -9.65 -5.44
CA ALA A 25 0.84 -9.34 -4.04
C ALA A 25 0.97 -7.81 -3.94
N ALA A 26 0.08 -7.16 -3.20
CA ALA A 26 0.19 -5.75 -2.89
C ALA A 26 1.37 -5.61 -1.90
N VAL A 27 2.58 -5.78 -2.42
CA VAL A 27 3.81 -5.53 -1.70
C VAL A 27 4.05 -4.04 -1.77
N ALA A 28 3.95 -3.39 -0.61
CA ALA A 28 4.41 -2.03 -0.45
C ALA A 28 5.91 -2.00 -0.83
N GLY A 29 6.26 -1.21 -1.84
CA GLY A 29 7.65 -1.01 -2.20
C GLY A 29 8.38 -0.27 -1.09
N ASN A 30 9.70 -0.44 -1.03
CA ASN A 30 10.55 0.22 -0.07
C ASN A 30 11.45 1.23 -0.80
N PRO A 31 11.69 2.43 -0.25
CA PRO A 31 12.66 3.37 -0.82
C PRO A 31 14.06 2.76 -0.88
N SER A 32 14.95 3.35 -1.69
CA SER A 32 16.36 2.96 -1.71
C SER A 32 16.98 3.19 -0.33
N GLY A 33 17.18 2.12 0.45
CA GLY A 33 17.64 2.17 1.84
C GLY A 33 16.69 1.45 2.79
N SER A 34 16.76 1.78 4.08
CA SER A 34 15.80 1.34 5.11
C SER A 34 15.17 2.56 5.77
N GLY A 35 13.89 2.46 6.15
CA GLY A 35 13.16 3.55 6.78
C GLY A 35 11.80 3.79 6.14
N GLN A 36 11.02 4.66 6.75
CA GLN A 36 9.71 5.02 6.22
C GLN A 36 9.89 5.96 5.01
N PRO A 37 9.19 5.72 3.88
CA PRO A 37 9.24 6.63 2.75
C PRO A 37 8.59 7.97 3.07
N ASN A 38 9.22 9.05 2.61
CA ASN A 38 8.70 10.40 2.69
C ASN A 38 8.59 10.97 1.26
N ALA A 39 7.39 10.91 0.67
CA ALA A 39 7.11 11.45 -0.66
C ALA A 39 5.81 12.26 -0.62
N SER A 40 5.84 13.54 -0.98
CA SER A 40 4.63 14.35 -1.09
C SER A 40 4.03 14.25 -2.49
N CYS A 41 2.69 14.19 -2.57
CA CYS A 41 1.96 14.21 -3.83
C CYS A 41 0.90 15.33 -3.88
N GLU A 42 1.11 16.42 -3.14
CA GLU A 42 0.14 17.52 -3.00
C GLU A 42 -0.20 18.20 -4.34
N ASP A 43 0.80 18.34 -5.22
CA ASP A 43 0.66 18.87 -6.59
C ASP A 43 0.43 17.79 -7.65
N SER A 44 0.30 16.52 -7.24
CA SER A 44 0.06 15.42 -8.17
C SER A 44 -1.42 15.33 -8.54
N THR A 45 -1.71 15.02 -9.81
CA THR A 45 -3.07 14.66 -10.24
C THR A 45 -3.55 13.33 -9.64
N LEU A 46 -2.66 12.60 -8.97
CA LEU A 46 -2.90 11.30 -8.37
C LEU A 46 -2.60 11.39 -6.87
N GLN A 47 -3.67 11.39 -6.09
CA GLN A 47 -3.66 11.41 -4.63
C GLN A 47 -4.16 10.07 -4.09
N PRO A 48 -3.73 9.67 -2.88
CA PRO A 48 -4.27 8.48 -2.23
C PRO A 48 -5.77 8.58 -1.99
N ASN A 49 -6.44 7.45 -2.12
CA ASN A 49 -7.86 7.36 -1.76
C ASN A 49 -8.08 7.82 -0.32
N GLY A 50 -9.04 8.73 -0.13
CA GLY A 50 -9.35 9.28 1.19
C GLY A 50 -8.40 10.39 1.66
N PHE A 51 -7.52 10.91 0.79
CA PHE A 51 -6.67 12.07 1.09
C PHE A 51 -7.49 13.25 1.66
N SER A 52 -8.60 13.61 0.99
CA SER A 52 -9.49 14.68 1.42
C SER A 52 -10.45 14.29 2.56
N SER A 53 -10.28 13.12 3.17
CA SER A 53 -11.15 12.65 4.25
C SER A 53 -10.69 13.14 5.62
N GLY A 54 -11.63 13.31 6.54
CA GLY A 54 -11.29 13.70 7.92
C GLY A 54 -10.43 12.67 8.66
N GLY A 55 -10.53 11.37 8.31
CA GLY A 55 -9.71 10.33 8.93
C GLY A 55 -8.22 10.50 8.63
N PHE A 56 -7.92 10.97 7.43
CA PHE A 56 -6.56 11.28 7.03
C PHE A 56 -6.02 12.52 7.76
N ALA A 57 -6.79 13.61 7.82
CA ALA A 57 -6.41 14.80 8.58
C ALA A 57 -6.20 14.50 10.07
N ASN A 58 -7.01 13.60 10.65
CA ASN A 58 -6.78 13.14 12.02
C ASN A 58 -5.48 12.36 12.17
N ALA A 59 -5.18 11.47 11.21
CA ALA A 59 -3.96 10.69 11.25
C ALA A 59 -2.71 11.56 11.11
N ASP A 60 -2.77 12.59 10.26
CA ASP A 60 -1.71 13.57 10.11
C ASP A 60 -1.39 14.27 11.44
N LEU A 61 -2.42 14.79 12.13
CA LEU A 61 -2.25 15.48 13.42
C LEU A 61 -1.69 14.61 14.55
N HIS A 62 -1.88 13.30 14.50
CA HIS A 62 -1.55 12.41 15.61
C HIS A 62 -0.36 11.49 15.35
N TYR A 63 -0.10 11.15 14.10
CA TYR A 63 0.89 10.14 13.72
C TYR A 63 1.98 10.68 12.81
N ALA A 64 1.70 11.71 12.00
CA ALA A 64 2.73 12.39 11.23
C ALA A 64 3.52 13.31 12.17
N GLY A 65 4.84 13.16 12.21
CA GLY A 65 5.70 14.09 12.92
C GLY A 65 5.83 15.38 12.11
N ASN A 66 4.81 16.24 12.13
CA ASN A 66 4.73 17.51 11.39
C ASN A 66 5.69 18.58 11.97
N GLY A 67 6.98 18.25 12.11
CA GLY A 67 8.01 19.10 12.72
C GLY A 67 8.22 18.89 14.22
N ASP A 68 7.32 18.16 14.88
CA ASP A 68 7.44 17.68 16.26
C ASP A 68 7.42 16.14 16.28
N PRO A 69 8.00 15.49 17.31
CA PRO A 69 7.89 14.04 17.45
C PRO A 69 6.41 13.63 17.43
N SER A 70 6.10 12.59 16.66
CA SER A 70 4.75 12.03 16.60
C SER A 70 4.17 11.84 18.00
N LEU A 71 2.99 12.41 18.26
CA LEU A 71 2.34 12.38 19.58
C LEU A 71 2.16 10.96 20.13
N ASN A 72 2.10 9.97 19.25
CA ASN A 72 1.91 8.57 19.60
C ASN A 72 3.21 7.75 19.63
N ALA A 73 4.27 8.20 18.96
CA ALA A 73 5.50 7.41 18.80
C ALA A 73 6.74 8.05 19.43
N SER A 74 6.68 9.30 19.90
CA SER A 74 7.85 10.08 20.37
C SER A 74 9.05 9.96 19.43
N SER A 75 8.78 10.07 18.13
CA SER A 75 9.77 9.88 17.07
C SER A 75 9.84 11.09 16.17
N ASP A 76 11.04 11.65 16.03
CA ASP A 76 11.35 12.77 15.14
C ASP A 76 11.42 12.36 13.66
N THR A 77 11.35 11.06 13.38
CA THR A 77 11.41 10.49 12.02
C THR A 77 10.07 9.92 11.56
N ALA A 78 9.00 10.15 12.32
CA ALA A 78 7.67 9.68 11.96
C ALA A 78 7.16 10.43 10.72
N VAL A 79 6.89 9.69 9.66
CA VAL A 79 6.29 10.24 8.43
C VAL A 79 4.77 10.12 8.47
N SER A 80 4.09 10.98 7.72
CA SER A 80 2.65 10.88 7.57
C SER A 80 2.25 9.63 6.78
N GLN A 81 1.06 9.09 7.05
CA GLN A 81 0.50 8.00 6.23
C GLN A 81 0.24 8.45 4.79
N TYR A 82 0.12 9.76 4.57
CA TYR A 82 0.12 10.36 3.24
C TYR A 82 1.37 10.03 2.48
N ASP A 83 2.53 10.33 3.07
CA ASP A 83 3.78 10.32 2.36
C ASP A 83 4.14 8.90 1.95
N VAL A 84 3.77 7.95 2.82
CA VAL A 84 3.87 6.52 2.53
C VAL A 84 2.94 6.13 1.38
N ALA A 85 1.68 6.56 1.40
CA ALA A 85 0.72 6.21 0.35
C ALA A 85 1.07 6.86 -1.00
N CYS A 86 1.49 8.13 -1.00
CA CYS A 86 2.02 8.83 -2.17
C CYS A 86 3.21 8.09 -2.77
N TYR A 87 4.14 7.61 -1.94
CA TYR A 87 5.26 6.81 -2.40
C TYR A 87 4.79 5.50 -3.07
N GLN A 88 3.84 4.77 -2.47
CA GLN A 88 3.34 3.54 -3.09
C GLN A 88 2.66 3.81 -4.43
N ILE A 89 1.88 4.89 -4.49
CA ILE A 89 1.17 5.29 -5.69
C ILE A 89 2.17 5.66 -6.80
N SER A 90 3.25 6.38 -6.48
CA SER A 90 4.28 6.75 -7.46
C SER A 90 5.09 5.56 -8.00
N LEU A 91 5.16 4.43 -7.28
CA LEU A 91 5.77 3.19 -7.77
C LEU A 91 4.92 2.45 -8.81
N HIS A 92 3.62 2.70 -8.82
CA HIS A 92 2.65 1.99 -9.66
C HIS A 92 2.07 2.88 -10.78
N HIS A 93 2.64 4.06 -11.00
CA HIS A 93 2.30 4.98 -12.09
C HIS A 93 3.09 4.72 -13.36
#